data_AF-A0A858RKS9-F1
#
_entry.id   AF-A0A858RKS9-F1
#
_cell.length_a   1.000
_cell.length_b   1.000
_cell.length_c   1.000
_cell.angle_alpha   90.00
_cell.angle_beta   90.00
_cell.angle_gamma   90.00
#
_symmetry.space_group_name_H-M   'P 1'
#
loop_
_entity.id
_entity.type
_entity.pdbx_description
1 polymer ?
#
loop_
_entity_poly.entity_id
_entity_poly.type
_entity_poly.pdbx_seq_one_letter_code
_entity_poly.pdbx_strand_id
1 'polypeptide(L)'
;MPGRSMAIRQKYSRKITVGAATYRWHLAIDDDYPWLKTVLVLAEGNRNGAQLSAHSHAEIVSPGLVRRVIEKGLSQGWDPQAGAAESLALSREAARDAFGCFPREIVRAGHRCAWTPEGDETMHLKIWSLELPDGQVLMAGGIPWYDEITDEMAGALVDLALAQGWEPARRGLEVFWPDPSLAGEVLWRALIKNR
;
A
#
# COMPACT_ATOMS: atom_id res chain seq x y z
N MET A 1 19.21 31.12 -34.72
CA MET A 1 19.19 30.45 -33.40
C MET A 1 18.48 29.11 -33.58
N PRO A 2 19.18 27.97 -33.51
CA PRO A 2 18.53 26.67 -33.59
C PRO A 2 17.75 26.41 -32.30
N GLY A 3 16.44 26.18 -32.42
CA GLY A 3 15.54 25.91 -31.30
C GLY A 3 15.94 24.63 -30.58
N ARG A 4 16.32 24.77 -29.30
CA ARG A 4 16.48 23.63 -28.40
C ARG A 4 15.13 22.92 -28.28
N SER A 5 15.04 21.74 -28.90
CA SER A 5 14.02 20.75 -28.59
C SER A 5 14.03 20.53 -27.07
N MET A 6 12.99 21.00 -26.38
CA MET A 6 12.71 20.65 -24.99
C MET A 6 12.14 19.23 -24.96
N ALA A 7 13.00 18.24 -25.18
CA ALA A 7 12.68 16.87 -24.84
C ALA A 7 12.71 16.77 -23.31
N ILE A 8 11.56 17.00 -22.66
CA ILE A 8 11.37 16.70 -21.25
C ILE A 8 11.57 15.19 -21.09
N ARG A 9 12.62 14.81 -20.36
CA ARG A 9 13.00 13.42 -20.11
C ARG A 9 11.81 12.71 -19.47
N GLN A 10 11.24 11.68 -20.14
CA GLN A 10 10.17 10.87 -19.56
C GLN A 10 10.66 10.25 -18.25
N LYS A 11 10.29 10.84 -17.11
CA LYS A 11 10.55 10.29 -15.77
C LYS A 11 9.86 8.92 -15.70
N TYR A 12 10.66 7.86 -15.80
CA TYR A 12 10.39 6.46 -15.45
C TYR A 12 8.95 5.95 -15.63
N SER A 13 8.35 6.16 -16.81
CA SER A 13 7.06 5.55 -17.14
C SER A 13 7.21 4.04 -17.34
N ARG A 14 6.28 3.26 -16.82
CA ARG A 14 6.25 1.79 -16.88
C ARG A 14 4.96 1.32 -17.56
N LYS A 15 4.99 0.13 -18.16
CA LYS A 15 3.80 -0.49 -18.77
C LYS A 15 3.21 -1.56 -17.88
N ILE A 16 1.90 -1.76 -17.97
CA ILE A 16 1.19 -2.87 -17.34
C ILE A 16 0.00 -3.28 -18.20
N THR A 17 -0.31 -4.57 -18.24
CA THR A 17 -1.52 -5.09 -18.90
C THR A 17 -2.53 -5.51 -17.82
N VAL A 18 -3.74 -4.96 -17.90
CA VAL A 18 -4.86 -5.28 -17.01
C VAL A 18 -6.06 -5.64 -17.88
N GLY A 19 -6.58 -6.86 -17.72
CA GLY A 19 -7.52 -7.42 -18.69
C GLY A 19 -6.93 -7.47 -20.10
N ALA A 20 -7.67 -6.97 -21.09
CA ALA A 20 -7.25 -6.90 -22.49
C ALA A 20 -6.52 -5.59 -22.86
N ALA A 21 -6.41 -4.63 -21.95
CA ALA A 21 -5.85 -3.31 -22.22
C ALA A 21 -4.43 -3.15 -21.64
N THR A 22 -3.59 -2.42 -22.37
CA THR A 22 -2.26 -2.00 -21.90
C THR A 22 -2.30 -0.55 -21.46
N TYR A 23 -1.76 -0.31 -20.28
CA TYR A 23 -1.67 0.99 -19.63
C TYR A 23 -0.22 1.39 -19.45
N ARG A 24 0.00 2.71 -19.37
CA ARG A 24 1.26 3.31 -18.96
C ARG A 24 1.04 4.05 -17.66
N TRP A 25 1.96 3.87 -16.72
CA TRP A 25 1.88 4.52 -15.43
C TRP A 25 3.22 5.11 -15.01
N HIS A 26 3.17 6.10 -14.13
CA HIS A 26 4.34 6.67 -13.48
C HIS A 26 3.98 7.21 -12.10
N LEU A 27 5.01 7.46 -11.29
CA LEU A 27 4.87 8.11 -9.99
C LEU A 27 5.23 9.58 -10.14
N ALA A 28 4.31 10.46 -9.76
CA ALA A 28 4.64 11.84 -9.43
C ALA A 28 4.91 11.90 -7.93
N ILE A 29 5.99 12.58 -7.56
CA ILE A 29 6.35 12.88 -6.18
C ILE A 29 6.32 14.40 -6.09
N ASP A 30 5.62 14.90 -5.08
CA ASP A 30 5.60 16.33 -4.75
C ASP A 30 6.85 16.65 -3.92
N ASP A 31 7.57 17.71 -4.29
CA ASP A 31 8.76 18.14 -3.57
C ASP A 31 8.42 18.70 -2.18
N ASP A 32 7.22 19.26 -2.01
CA ASP A 32 6.71 19.78 -0.72
C ASP A 32 6.17 18.65 0.18
N TYR A 33 5.75 17.53 -0.43
CA TYR A 33 5.19 16.36 0.26
C TYR A 33 5.83 15.07 -0.23
N PRO A 34 7.13 14.83 0.03
CA PRO A 34 7.88 13.70 -0.52
C PRO A 34 7.38 12.32 -0.06
N TRP A 35 6.62 12.28 1.05
CA TRP A 35 5.94 11.09 1.55
C TRP A 35 4.64 10.77 0.80
N LEU A 36 4.11 11.70 0.01
CA LEU A 36 2.91 11.54 -0.79
C LEU A 36 3.29 11.27 -2.25
N LYS A 37 2.94 10.08 -2.74
CA LYS A 37 3.18 9.68 -4.14
C LYS A 37 1.86 9.66 -4.89
N THR A 38 1.82 10.24 -6.08
CA THR A 38 0.66 10.14 -6.97
C THR A 38 0.95 9.11 -8.05
N VAL A 39 0.19 8.03 -8.05
CA VAL A 39 0.16 7.07 -9.17
C VAL A 39 -0.68 7.69 -10.28
N LEU A 40 -0.07 7.88 -11.45
CA LEU A 40 -0.75 8.41 -12.63
C LEU A 40 -0.78 7.33 -13.72
N VAL A 41 -1.96 7.03 -14.25
CA VAL A 41 -2.19 5.98 -15.24
C VAL A 41 -2.93 6.50 -16.47
N LEU A 42 -2.48 6.09 -17.66
CA LEU A 42 -3.06 6.39 -18.96
C LEU A 42 -3.17 5.13 -19.80
N ALA A 43 -4.10 5.09 -20.76
CA ALA A 43 -4.13 4.04 -21.76
C ALA A 43 -2.90 4.16 -22.69
N GLU A 44 -2.22 3.05 -23.00
CA GLU A 44 -1.07 3.08 -23.92
C GLU A 44 -1.49 3.51 -25.34
N GLY A 45 -2.70 3.12 -25.75
CA GLY A 45 -3.29 3.46 -27.06
C GLY A 45 -3.92 4.85 -27.12
N ASN A 46 -4.17 5.50 -25.99
CA ASN A 46 -4.75 6.85 -25.92
C ASN A 46 -4.03 7.70 -24.87
N ARG A 47 -2.84 8.19 -25.21
CA ARG A 47 -1.98 8.95 -24.28
C ARG A 47 -2.50 10.36 -23.96
N ASN A 48 -3.47 10.86 -24.73
CA ASN A 48 -4.15 12.13 -24.50
C ASN A 48 -5.57 11.93 -23.93
N GLY A 49 -5.91 10.70 -23.55
CA GLY A 49 -7.21 10.36 -22.99
C GLY A 49 -7.33 10.69 -21.52
N ALA A 50 -8.43 10.26 -20.93
CA ALA A 50 -8.70 10.38 -19.50
C ALA A 50 -7.58 9.72 -18.68
N GLN A 51 -7.04 10.47 -17.72
CA GLN A 51 -6.06 9.99 -16.76
C GLN A 51 -6.75 9.41 -15.52
N LEU A 52 -6.17 8.37 -14.94
CA LEU A 52 -6.50 7.92 -13.60
C LEU A 52 -5.39 8.35 -12.64
N SER A 53 -5.75 8.97 -11.52
CA SER A 53 -4.82 9.32 -10.45
C SER A 53 -5.23 8.70 -9.11
N ALA A 54 -4.24 8.30 -8.33
CA ALA A 54 -4.45 7.82 -6.96
C ALA A 54 -3.27 8.21 -6.06
N HIS A 55 -3.59 8.77 -4.89
CA HIS A 55 -2.59 9.12 -3.88
C HIS A 55 -2.20 7.90 -3.05
N SER A 56 -0.90 7.72 -2.85
CA SER A 56 -0.31 6.60 -2.13
C SER A 56 0.72 7.10 -1.13
N HIS A 57 0.62 6.58 0.09
CA HIS A 57 1.67 6.70 1.11
C HIS A 57 2.61 5.49 1.11
N ALA A 58 2.42 4.54 0.17
CA ALA A 58 3.24 3.35 0.11
C ALA A 58 4.70 3.71 -0.18
N GLU A 59 5.63 3.12 0.57
CA GLU A 59 7.06 3.30 0.32
C GLU A 59 7.43 2.82 -1.09
N ILE A 60 6.88 1.66 -1.47
CA ILE A 60 7.09 1.03 -2.78
C ILE A 60 5.74 0.85 -3.48
N VAL A 61 5.60 1.38 -4.70
CA VAL A 61 4.45 1.11 -5.57
C VAL A 61 4.82 0.03 -6.58
N SER A 62 4.30 -1.19 -6.36
CA SER A 62 4.51 -2.32 -7.25
C SER A 62 3.50 -2.33 -8.42
N PRO A 63 3.79 -3.04 -9.54
CA PRO A 63 2.81 -3.24 -10.60
C PRO A 63 1.49 -3.86 -10.11
N GLY A 64 1.53 -4.72 -9.08
CA GLY A 64 0.33 -5.31 -8.48
C GLY A 64 -0.58 -4.26 -7.86
N LEU A 65 -0.02 -3.27 -7.16
CA LEU A 65 -0.79 -2.15 -6.61
C LEU A 65 -1.39 -1.28 -7.72
N VAL A 66 -0.63 -1.03 -8.78
CA VAL A 66 -1.12 -0.24 -9.94
C VAL A 66 -2.27 -0.96 -10.64
N ARG A 67 -2.22 -2.29 -10.77
CA ARG A 67 -3.35 -3.08 -11.29
C ARG A 67 -4.62 -2.83 -10.49
N ARG A 68 -4.55 -2.84 -9.14
CA ARG A 68 -5.71 -2.58 -8.27
C ARG A 68 -6.24 -1.16 -8.43
N VAL A 69 -5.36 -0.18 -8.55
CA VAL A 69 -5.75 1.21 -8.85
C VAL A 69 -6.56 1.26 -10.15
N ILE A 70 -6.06 0.61 -11.22
CA ILE A 70 -6.74 0.52 -12.51
C ILE A 70 -8.10 -0.15 -12.36
N GLU A 71 -8.17 -1.32 -11.74
CA GLU A 71 -9.42 -2.07 -11.52
C GLU A 71 -10.43 -1.26 -10.70
N LYS A 72 -9.96 -0.54 -9.68
CA LYS A 72 -10.81 0.35 -8.88
C LYS A 72 -11.34 1.51 -9.73
N GLY A 73 -10.48 2.16 -10.52
CA GLY A 73 -10.88 3.23 -11.44
C GLY A 73 -11.95 2.75 -12.42
N LEU A 74 -11.72 1.60 -13.06
CA LEU A 74 -12.69 0.98 -13.98
C LEU A 74 -14.03 0.70 -13.28
N SER A 75 -14.02 0.16 -12.06
CA SER A 75 -15.25 -0.07 -11.30
C SER A 75 -16.00 1.20 -10.89
N GLN A 76 -15.31 2.35 -10.86
CA GLN A 76 -15.89 3.67 -10.61
C GLN A 76 -16.30 4.40 -11.90
N GLY A 77 -16.25 3.73 -13.05
CA GLY A 77 -16.67 4.30 -14.32
C GLY A 77 -15.60 5.13 -15.02
N TRP A 78 -14.32 5.03 -14.62
CA TRP A 78 -13.24 5.61 -15.41
C TRP A 78 -13.18 4.93 -16.79
N ASP A 79 -13.40 5.71 -17.85
CA ASP A 79 -13.19 5.26 -19.21
C ASP A 79 -11.82 5.73 -19.72
N PRO A 80 -10.84 4.82 -19.90
CA PRO A 80 -9.51 5.17 -20.38
C PRO A 80 -9.47 5.64 -21.85
N GLN A 81 -10.56 5.50 -22.61
CA GLN A 81 -10.69 6.00 -23.98
C GLN A 81 -11.36 7.37 -24.06
N ALA A 82 -11.98 7.85 -22.97
CA ALA A 82 -12.62 9.15 -22.92
C ALA A 82 -11.60 10.30 -23.07
N GLY A 83 -12.11 11.52 -23.27
CA GLY A 83 -11.27 12.72 -23.36
C GLY A 83 -10.59 13.06 -22.03
N ALA A 84 -9.48 13.80 -22.06
CA ALA A 84 -8.74 14.19 -20.85
C ALA A 84 -9.59 14.91 -19.78
N ALA A 85 -10.67 15.60 -20.19
CA ALA A 85 -11.62 16.24 -19.28
C ALA A 85 -12.38 15.26 -18.37
N GLU A 86 -12.41 13.97 -18.73
CA GLU A 86 -13.07 12.89 -17.99
C GLU A 86 -12.09 12.09 -17.13
N SER A 87 -10.93 12.68 -16.81
CA SER A 87 -9.96 12.08 -15.89
C SER A 87 -10.58 11.83 -14.52
N LEU A 88 -10.23 10.69 -13.91
CA LEU A 88 -10.71 10.30 -12.60
C LEU A 88 -9.57 10.37 -11.57
N ALA A 89 -9.83 11.04 -10.45
CA ALA A 89 -9.03 10.87 -9.24
C ALA A 89 -9.77 9.90 -8.30
N LEU A 90 -9.12 8.81 -7.90
CA LEU A 90 -9.69 7.91 -6.90
C LEU A 90 -9.93 8.69 -5.59
N SER A 91 -11.09 8.45 -4.97
CA SER A 91 -11.34 8.95 -3.62
C SER A 91 -10.29 8.40 -2.64
N ARG A 92 -10.10 9.08 -1.51
CA ARG A 92 -9.17 8.60 -0.45
C ARG A 92 -9.49 7.17 -0.03
N GLU A 93 -10.77 6.83 0.09
CA GLU A 93 -11.23 5.49 0.44
C GLU A 93 -10.92 4.45 -0.66
N ALA A 94 -11.14 4.81 -1.92
CA ALA A 94 -10.85 3.93 -3.05
C ALA A 94 -9.35 3.69 -3.23
N ALA A 95 -8.53 4.74 -3.06
CA ALA A 95 -7.08 4.64 -3.01
C ALA A 95 -6.62 3.80 -1.81
N ARG A 96 -7.25 3.97 -0.63
CA ARG A 96 -7.00 3.14 0.55
C ARG A 96 -7.29 1.67 0.27
N ASP A 97 -8.42 1.33 -0.34
CA ASP A 97 -8.70 -0.06 -0.70
C ASP A 97 -7.70 -0.62 -1.73
N ALA A 98 -7.30 0.21 -2.71
CA ALA A 98 -6.33 -0.20 -3.72
C ALA A 98 -4.91 -0.43 -3.16
N PHE A 99 -4.48 0.39 -2.19
CA PHE A 99 -3.11 0.38 -1.63
C PHE A 99 -2.98 -0.30 -0.27
N GLY A 100 -3.95 -0.09 0.62
CA GLY A 100 -3.89 -0.40 2.05
C GLY A 100 -4.17 -1.85 2.41
N CYS A 101 -4.91 -2.59 1.58
CA CYS A 101 -5.19 -4.02 1.81
C CYS A 101 -4.17 -4.93 1.10
N PHE A 102 -2.93 -4.49 0.89
CA PHE A 102 -1.90 -5.35 0.33
C PHE A 102 -0.98 -5.85 1.44
N PRO A 103 -0.80 -7.18 1.57
CA PRO A 103 0.16 -7.74 2.50
C PRO A 103 1.56 -7.18 2.23
N ARG A 104 2.12 -6.46 3.20
CA ARG A 104 3.51 -5.99 3.20
C ARG A 104 4.39 -7.05 3.84
N GLU A 105 5.50 -7.38 3.19
CA GLU A 105 6.46 -8.33 3.75
C GLU A 105 7.44 -7.64 4.70
N ILE A 106 7.69 -8.25 5.85
CA ILE A 106 8.75 -7.86 6.76
C ILE A 106 9.55 -9.09 7.18
N VAL A 107 10.83 -8.88 7.47
CA VAL A 107 11.68 -9.89 8.11
C VAL A 107 12.07 -9.39 9.48
N ARG A 108 11.71 -10.14 10.53
CA ARG A 108 11.99 -9.78 11.93
C ARG A 108 12.33 -11.02 12.74
N ALA A 109 13.42 -10.93 13.51
CA ALA A 109 13.95 -12.03 14.31
C ALA A 109 14.11 -13.37 13.53
N GLY A 110 14.43 -13.31 12.23
CA GLY A 110 14.55 -14.48 11.37
C GLY A 110 13.24 -15.01 10.78
N HIS A 111 12.09 -14.45 11.17
CA HIS A 111 10.78 -14.80 10.62
C HIS A 111 10.41 -13.90 9.43
N ARG A 112 9.95 -14.52 8.34
CA ARG A 112 9.32 -13.82 7.22
C ARG A 112 7.82 -13.72 7.48
N CYS A 113 7.34 -12.50 7.69
CA CYS A 113 5.94 -12.23 7.94
C CYS A 113 5.36 -11.37 6.83
N ALA A 114 4.06 -11.50 6.61
CA ALA A 114 3.28 -10.54 5.87
C ALA A 114 2.30 -9.85 6.80
N TRP A 115 2.00 -8.58 6.54
CA TRP A 115 1.08 -7.81 7.35
C TRP A 115 0.15 -6.93 6.52
N THR A 116 -1.08 -6.79 6.98
CA THR A 116 -2.02 -5.82 6.44
C THR A 116 -2.71 -5.10 7.60
N PRO A 117 -2.96 -3.80 7.48
CA PRO A 117 -3.95 -3.19 8.33
C PRO A 117 -5.35 -3.69 7.90
N GLU A 118 -6.23 -3.89 8.86
CA GLU A 118 -7.58 -4.44 8.68
C GLU A 118 -8.56 -3.77 9.65
N GLY A 119 -9.80 -3.54 9.23
CA GLY A 119 -10.88 -3.06 10.09
C GLY A 119 -11.60 -1.80 9.59
N ASP A 120 -12.93 -1.83 9.67
CA ASP A 120 -13.81 -0.74 9.26
C ASP A 120 -14.09 0.26 10.41
N GLU A 121 -14.24 -0.25 11.65
CA GLU A 121 -14.56 0.54 12.84
C GLU A 121 -13.42 0.58 13.88
N THR A 122 -12.64 -0.50 14.00
CA THR A 122 -11.47 -0.59 14.86
C THR A 122 -10.28 -1.06 14.04
N MET A 123 -9.21 -0.27 14.03
CA MET A 123 -8.02 -0.57 13.26
C MET A 123 -7.24 -1.70 13.93
N HIS A 124 -7.04 -2.77 13.17
CA HIS A 124 -6.19 -3.87 13.53
C HIS A 124 -4.99 -3.98 12.59
N LEU A 125 -3.87 -4.46 13.10
CA LEU A 125 -2.79 -4.98 12.29
C LEU A 125 -2.87 -6.50 12.31
N LYS A 126 -3.09 -7.08 11.14
CA LYS A 126 -3.05 -8.52 10.92
C LYS A 126 -1.68 -8.91 10.39
N ILE A 127 -0.99 -9.79 11.09
CA ILE A 127 0.35 -10.28 10.73
C ILE A 127 0.33 -11.81 10.70
N TRP A 128 0.92 -12.42 9.67
CA TRP A 128 1.02 -13.88 9.55
C TRP A 128 2.36 -14.31 8.97
N SER A 129 2.72 -15.58 9.22
CA SER A 129 3.93 -16.19 8.67
C SER A 129 3.80 -16.47 7.18
N LEU A 130 4.85 -16.17 6.40
CA LEU A 130 4.95 -16.62 5.01
C LEU A 130 5.45 -18.05 4.87
N GLU A 131 6.06 -18.60 5.92
CA GLU A 131 6.54 -19.99 5.94
C GLU A 131 5.41 -20.97 6.20
N LEU A 132 4.38 -20.53 6.94
CA LEU A 132 3.16 -21.27 7.17
C LEU A 132 1.97 -20.29 7.21
N PRO A 133 1.38 -19.96 6.04
CA PRO A 133 0.27 -19.01 5.95
C PRO A 133 -0.97 -19.42 6.75
N ASP A 134 -1.16 -20.73 6.98
CA ASP A 134 -2.24 -21.30 7.81
C ASP A 134 -1.83 -21.44 9.29
N GLY A 135 -0.77 -20.75 9.71
CA GLY A 135 -0.31 -20.68 11.10
C GLY A 135 -1.09 -19.67 11.94
N GLN A 136 -0.64 -19.45 13.19
CA GLN A 136 -1.28 -18.52 14.11
C GLN A 136 -1.11 -17.06 13.64
N VAL A 137 -2.22 -16.36 13.47
CA VAL A 137 -2.25 -14.95 13.05
C VAL A 137 -2.04 -14.04 14.26
N LEU A 138 -1.14 -13.06 14.15
CA LEU A 138 -0.98 -12.00 15.14
C LEU A 138 -1.94 -10.84 14.83
N MET A 139 -2.74 -10.44 15.81
CA MET A 139 -3.66 -9.30 15.73
C MET A 139 -3.33 -8.28 16.81
N ALA A 140 -3.20 -7.00 16.44
CA ALA A 140 -3.02 -5.90 17.39
C ALA A 140 -3.97 -4.74 17.06
N GLY A 141 -4.70 -4.24 18.06
CA GLY A 141 -5.64 -3.11 17.91
C GLY A 141 -5.08 -1.78 18.42
N GLY A 142 -5.90 -0.72 18.36
CA GLY A 142 -5.59 0.58 18.97
C GLY A 142 -4.70 1.50 18.12
N ILE A 143 -4.65 1.25 16.81
CA ILE A 143 -3.89 2.06 15.88
C ILE A 143 -4.76 3.25 15.42
N PRO A 144 -4.26 4.50 15.49
CA PRO A 144 -5.09 5.65 15.20
C PRO A 144 -5.50 5.72 13.72
N TRP A 145 -4.59 5.50 12.75
CA TRP A 145 -4.91 5.65 11.32
C TRP A 145 -4.09 4.74 10.38
N TYR A 146 -4.68 4.33 9.24
CA TYR A 146 -4.09 3.43 8.22
C TYR A 146 -2.78 3.96 7.62
N ASP A 147 -2.71 5.27 7.40
CA ASP A 147 -1.61 5.97 6.74
C ASP A 147 -0.40 6.19 7.66
N GLU A 148 -0.54 5.98 8.96
CA GLU A 148 0.55 6.05 9.93
C GLU A 148 1.25 4.71 10.15
N ILE A 149 0.70 3.60 9.61
CA ILE A 149 1.24 2.26 9.86
C ILE A 149 2.45 2.00 8.97
N THR A 150 3.58 1.76 9.60
CA THR A 150 4.86 1.50 8.94
C THR A 150 5.31 0.05 9.12
N ASP A 151 6.28 -0.40 8.31
CA ASP A 151 6.94 -1.70 8.51
C ASP A 151 7.64 -1.78 9.87
N GLU A 152 8.06 -0.63 10.42
CA GLU A 152 8.67 -0.57 11.74
C GLU A 152 7.64 -0.80 12.86
N MET A 153 6.43 -0.23 12.74
CA MET A 153 5.33 -0.51 13.67
C MET A 153 4.92 -1.99 13.62
N ALA A 154 4.78 -2.55 12.41
CA ALA A 154 4.49 -3.97 12.24
C ALA A 154 5.59 -4.85 12.83
N GLY A 155 6.86 -4.50 12.59
CA GLY A 155 7.99 -5.24 13.12
C GLY A 155 8.10 -5.19 14.65
N ALA A 156 7.85 -4.03 15.25
CA ALA A 156 7.87 -3.90 16.71
C ALA A 156 6.75 -4.71 17.38
N LEU A 157 5.59 -4.86 16.72
CA LEU A 157 4.53 -5.78 17.17
C LEU A 157 4.94 -7.24 17.04
N VAL A 158 5.67 -7.62 15.99
CA VAL A 158 6.23 -8.98 15.87
C VAL A 158 7.20 -9.25 17.03
N ASP A 159 8.12 -8.33 17.31
CA ASP A 159 9.09 -8.49 18.40
C ASP A 159 8.40 -8.62 19.76
N LEU A 160 7.39 -7.79 20.03
CA LEU A 160 6.57 -7.88 21.24
C LEU A 160 5.85 -9.23 21.33
N ALA A 161 5.21 -9.66 20.26
CA ALA A 161 4.43 -10.90 20.23
C ALA A 161 5.34 -12.12 20.43
N LEU A 162 6.50 -12.17 19.78
CA LEU A 162 7.51 -13.21 19.98
C LEU A 162 7.98 -13.26 21.44
N ALA A 163 8.22 -12.10 22.06
CA ALA A 163 8.58 -12.02 23.48
C ALA A 163 7.45 -12.51 24.43
N GLN A 164 6.20 -12.46 23.98
CA GLN A 164 5.02 -12.96 24.70
C GLN A 164 4.64 -14.40 24.33
N GLY A 165 5.45 -15.08 23.50
CA GLY A 165 5.24 -16.48 23.14
C GLY A 165 4.35 -16.71 21.92
N TRP A 166 4.22 -15.72 21.03
CA TRP A 166 3.63 -15.95 19.71
C TRP A 166 4.49 -16.95 18.93
N GLU A 167 3.85 -17.99 18.41
CA GLU A 167 4.51 -19.03 17.61
C GLU A 167 3.93 -19.00 16.19
N PRO A 168 4.51 -18.22 15.25
CA PRO A 168 3.94 -18.02 13.91
C PRO A 168 3.76 -19.30 13.08
N ALA A 169 4.53 -20.36 13.37
CA ALA A 169 4.44 -21.65 12.70
C ALA A 169 3.57 -22.68 13.45
N ARG A 170 2.97 -22.31 14.58
CA ARG A 170 2.13 -23.21 15.37
C ARG A 170 0.78 -23.41 14.70
N ARG A 171 0.43 -24.68 14.46
CA ARG A 171 -0.88 -25.08 13.93
C ARG A 171 -1.91 -25.24 15.05
N GLY A 172 -3.18 -25.05 14.71
CA GLY A 172 -4.31 -25.31 15.63
C GLY A 172 -4.64 -24.19 16.60
N LEU A 173 -3.98 -23.03 16.48
CA LEU A 173 -4.39 -21.78 17.12
C LEU A 173 -4.65 -20.74 16.04
N GLU A 174 -5.80 -20.09 16.07
CA GLU A 174 -6.20 -19.16 15.02
C GLU A 174 -5.53 -17.79 15.18
N VAL A 175 -5.56 -17.22 16.40
CA VAL A 175 -5.13 -15.84 16.64
C VAL A 175 -4.28 -15.72 17.91
N PHE A 176 -3.27 -14.86 17.86
CA PHE A 176 -2.50 -14.36 19.00
C PHE A 176 -2.77 -12.87 19.18
N TRP A 177 -3.10 -12.47 20.40
CA TRP A 177 -3.27 -11.07 20.78
C TRP A 177 -2.17 -10.71 21.79
N PRO A 178 -1.28 -9.76 21.47
CA PRO A 178 -0.33 -9.28 22.44
C PRO A 178 -1.04 -8.46 23.51
N ASP A 179 -0.41 -8.28 24.67
CA ASP A 179 -0.91 -7.39 25.73
C ASP A 179 -1.27 -6.00 25.14
N PRO A 180 -2.53 -5.55 25.24
CA PRO A 180 -2.98 -4.32 24.60
C PRO A 180 -2.28 -3.05 25.11
N SER A 181 -1.87 -3.02 26.37
CA SER A 181 -1.19 -1.87 26.97
C SER A 181 0.21 -1.73 26.38
N LEU A 182 0.92 -2.86 26.28
CA LEU A 182 2.26 -2.90 25.69
C LEU A 182 2.21 -2.68 24.16
N ALA A 183 1.22 -3.23 23.48
CA ALA A 183 1.01 -3.00 22.06
C ALA A 183 0.82 -1.51 21.75
N GLY A 184 -0.02 -0.82 22.53
CA GLY A 184 -0.22 0.63 22.41
C GLY A 184 1.07 1.43 22.64
N GLU A 185 1.86 1.08 23.66
CA GLU A 185 3.14 1.73 23.94
C GLU A 185 4.17 1.53 22.81
N VAL A 186 4.29 0.31 22.30
CA VAL A 186 5.20 -0.03 21.20
C VAL A 186 4.83 0.72 19.92
N LEU A 187 3.53 0.75 19.59
CA LEU A 187 3.01 1.48 18.43
C LEU A 187 3.26 2.98 18.55
N TRP A 188 3.02 3.56 19.72
CA TRP A 188 3.27 4.98 19.98
C TRP A 188 4.75 5.35 19.83
N ARG A 189 5.66 4.52 20.37
CA ARG A 189 7.10 4.74 20.24
C ARG A 189 7.58 4.64 18.79
N ALA A 190 7.07 3.67 18.05
CA ALA A 190 7.40 3.51 16.63
C ALA A 190 6.85 4.68 15.80
N LEU A 191 5.68 5.22 16.15
CA LEU A 191 5.12 6.41 15.50
C LEU A 191 6.00 7.65 15.71
N ILE A 192 6.44 7.91 16.95
CA ILE A 192 7.29 9.08 17.26
C ILE A 192 8.61 9.04 16.49
N LYS A 193 9.23 7.88 16.35
CA LYS A 193 10.52 7.75 15.64
C LYS A 193 10.45 8.08 14.14
N ASN A 194 9.25 8.02 13.55
CA ASN A 194 9.03 8.21 12.13
C ASN A 194 8.54 9.63 11.77
N ARG A 195 8.43 10.54 12.74
CA ARG A 195 8.10 11.95 12.56
C ARG A 195 9.36 12.81 12.71
#